data_AF-A0A536Z4P9-F1
#
_entry.id   AF-A0A536Z4P9-F1
#
_cell.length_a   1.000
_cell.length_b   1.000
_cell.length_c   1.000
_cell.angle_alpha   90.00
_cell.angle_beta   90.00
_cell.angle_gamma   90.00
#
_symmetry.space_group_name_H-M   'P 1'
#
loop_
_entity.id
_entity.type
_entity.pdbx_description
1 polymer ?
#
loop_
_entity_poly.entity_id
_entity_poly.type
_entity_poly.pdbx_seq_one_letter_code
_entity_poly.pdbx_strand_id
1 'polypeptide(L)' 'MPRFLITLGVILVLVGLAWPWAAKLGFGRLPGDFRFVRDGFTFYFPLTSGLIVSALISLIL' A
#
# COMPACT_ATOMS: atom_id res chain seq x y z
N MET A 1 17.05 20.48 0.61
CA MET A 1 17.22 19.42 -0.41
C MET A 1 17.80 18.13 0.15
N PRO A 2 19.04 18.07 0.69
CA PRO A 2 19.65 16.80 1.12
C PRO A 2 18.89 16.12 2.27
N ARG A 3 18.45 16.88 3.27
CA ARG A 3 17.68 16.35 4.42
C ARG A 3 16.36 15.70 3.97
N PHE A 4 15.66 16.31 3.01
CA PHE A 4 14.41 15.76 2.46
C PHE A 4 14.63 14.42 1.75
N LEU A 5 15.67 14.33 0.90
CA LEU A 5 16.02 13.09 0.20
C LEU A 5 16.42 11.98 1.19
N ILE A 6 17.17 12.33 2.24
CA ILE A 6 17.57 11.38 3.29
C ILE A 6 16.32 10.89 4.06
N THR A 7 15.45 11.79 4.50
CA THR A 7 14.21 11.42 5.21
C THR A 7 13.32 10.53 4.34
N LEU A 8 13.13 10.88 3.06
CA LEU A 8 12.35 10.08 2.11
C LEU A 8 12.95 8.69 1.92
N GLY A 9 14.28 8.60 1.78
CA GLY A 9 14.99 7.32 1.66
C GLY A 9 14.80 6.44 2.91
N VAL A 10 14.91 7.00 4.11
CA VAL A 10 14.67 6.27 5.35
C VAL A 10 13.23 5.78 5.43
N ILE A 11 12.24 6.62 5.09
CA ILE A 11 10.83 6.22 5.06
C ILE A 11 10.61 5.06 4.08
N LEU A 12 11.18 5.13 2.87
CA LEU A 12 11.06 4.06 1.88
C LEU A 12 11.66 2.74 2.37
N VAL A 13 12.82 2.79 3.04
CA VAL A 13 13.44 1.60 3.64
C VAL A 13 12.56 1.01 4.73
N LEU A 14 12.01 1.84 5.62
CA LEU A 14 11.09 1.39 6.67
C LEU A 14 9.82 0.77 6.10
N VAL A 15 9.22 1.39 5.07
CA VAL A 15 8.05 0.85 4.36
C VAL A 15 8.39 -0.48 3.68
N GLY A 16 9.55 -0.58 3.02
CA GLY A 16 10.01 -1.82 2.39
C GLY A 16 10.24 -2.95 3.39
N LEU A 17 10.81 -2.64 4.55
CA LEU A 17 10.96 -3.57 5.67
C LEU A 17 9.60 -3.98 6.24
N ALA A 18 8.65 -3.03 6.35
CA ALA A 18 7.31 -3.27 6.87
C ALA A 18 6.43 -4.11 5.92
N TRP A 19 6.74 -4.08 4.62
CA TRP A 19 5.94 -4.65 3.54
C TRP A 19 5.60 -6.15 3.69
N PRO A 20 6.51 -7.05 4.10
CA PRO A 20 6.19 -8.47 4.27
C PRO A 20 5.13 -8.72 5.34
N TRP A 21 5.10 -7.93 6.42
CA TRP A 21 4.07 -8.04 7.45
C TRP A 21 2.73 -7.49 6.96
N ALA A 22 2.74 -6.36 6.22
CA ALA A 22 1.54 -5.85 5.56
C ALA A 22 0.98 -6.86 4.54
N ALA A 23 1.84 -7.45 3.70
CA ALA A 23 1.44 -8.47 2.74
C ALA A 23 0.85 -9.73 3.42
N LYS A 24 1.38 -10.14 4.58
CA LYS A 24 0.82 -11.22 5.40
C LYS A 24 -0.56 -10.90 5.99
N LEU A 25 -0.81 -9.62 6.32
CA LEU A 25 -2.12 -9.12 6.74
C LEU A 25 -3.12 -9.02 5.57
N GLY A 26 -2.70 -9.37 4.35
CA GLY A 26 -3.55 -9.33 3.16
C GLY A 26 -3.63 -7.94 2.52
N PHE A 27 -2.87 -6.94 3.00
CA PHE A 27 -2.82 -5.62 2.38
C PHE A 27 -2.39 -5.75 0.92
N GLY A 28 -3.23 -5.27 0.00
CA GLY A 28 -3.00 -5.42 -1.44
C GLY A 28 -3.64 -6.66 -2.08
N ARG A 29 -4.27 -7.55 -1.30
CA ARG A 29 -4.94 -8.78 -1.76
C ARG A 29 -6.21 -9.05 -0.95
N LEU A 30 -6.80 -8.02 -0.37
CA LEU A 30 -8.00 -8.18 0.43
C LEU A 30 -9.18 -8.59 -0.48
N PRO A 31 -10.13 -9.38 0.04
CA PRO A 31 -11.36 -9.66 -0.70
C PRO A 31 -12.03 -8.33 -1.08
N GLY A 32 -12.26 -8.13 -2.38
CA GLY A 32 -12.77 -6.89 -2.95
C GLY A 32 -11.70 -5.95 -3.56
N ASP A 33 -10.41 -6.24 -3.43
CA ASP A 33 -9.39 -5.64 -4.30
C ASP A 33 -9.49 -6.28 -5.70
N PHE A 34 -9.69 -5.46 -6.73
CA PHE A 34 -9.87 -5.96 -8.08
C PHE A 34 -8.53 -6.11 -8.78
N ARG A 35 -8.23 -7.33 -9.23
CA ARG A 35 -7.08 -7.62 -10.08
C ARG A 35 -7.56 -8.05 -11.45
N PHE A 36 -7.47 -7.14 -12.41
CA PHE A 36 -7.76 -7.43 -13.80
C PHE A 36 -6.48 -7.87 -14.49
N VAL A 37 -6.38 -9.15 -14.81
CA VAL A 37 -5.27 -9.72 -15.58
C VAL A 37 -5.75 -10.01 -16.99
N ARG A 38 -5.07 -9.43 -17.98
CA ARG A 38 -5.20 -9.73 -19.41
C ARG A 38 -3.82 -10.02 -19.99
N ASP A 39 -3.78 -10.64 -21.17
CA ASP A 39 -2.54 -10.92 -21.87
C ASP A 39 -1.75 -9.63 -22.11
N GLY A 40 -0.64 -9.47 -21.38
CA GLY A 40 0.22 -8.28 -21.40
C GLY A 40 -0.19 -7.11 -20.48
N PHE A 41 -1.33 -7.19 -19.77
CA PHE A 41 -1.80 -6.08 -18.92
C PHE A 41 -2.34 -6.57 -17.57
N THR A 42 -1.76 -6.07 -16.48
CA THR A 42 -2.26 -6.30 -15.12
C THR A 42 -2.67 -4.96 -14.53
N PHE A 43 -3.97 -4.75 -14.31
CA PHE A 43 -4.48 -3.62 -13.56
C PHE A 43 -4.89 -4.06 -12.16
N TYR A 44 -4.40 -3.33 -11.16
CA TYR A 44 -4.68 -3.58 -9.76
C TYR A 44 -5.42 -2.38 -9.17
N PHE A 45 -6.60 -2.63 -8.62
CA PHE A 45 -7.46 -1.60 -8.04
C PHE A 45 -7.80 -1.94 -6.58
N PRO A 46 -7.11 -1.30 -5.61
CA PRO A 46 -7.26 -1.57 -4.18
C PRO A 46 -8.52 -0.91 -3.60
N LEU A 47 -9.71 -1.42 -3.91
CA LEU A 47 -10.96 -0.86 -3.38
C LEU A 47 -11.08 -1.06 -1.87
N THR A 48 -10.98 -2.31 -1.42
CA THR A 48 -11.13 -2.64 0.00
C THR A 48 -9.95 -2.13 0.80
N SER A 49 -8.73 -2.34 0.30
CA SER A 49 -7.51 -1.82 0.92
C SER A 49 -7.54 -0.29 1.04
N GLY A 50 -7.97 0.41 -0.01
CA GLY A 50 -8.10 1.87 0.00
C GLY A 50 -9.17 2.38 0.98
N LEU A 51 -10.32 1.72 1.05
CA LEU A 51 -11.39 2.05 2.00
C LEU A 51 -10.92 1.89 3.45
N ILE A 52 -10.21 0.81 3.77
CA ILE A 52 -9.69 0.56 5.12
C ILE A 52 -8.68 1.64 5.51
N VAL A 53 -7.74 1.97 4.63
CA VAL A 53 -6.77 3.04 4.87
C VAL A 53 -7.48 4.38 5.10
N SER A 54 -8.47 4.71 4.25
CA SER A 54 -9.24 5.93 4.41
C SER A 54 -10.00 5.96 5.74
N ALA A 55 -10.67 4.87 6.12
CA ALA A 55 -11.42 4.79 7.37
C ALA A 55 -10.50 4.91 8.59
N LEU A 56 -9.32 4.28 8.56
CA LEU A 56 -8.30 4.42 9.60
C LEU A 56 -7.82 5.85 9.75
N ILE A 57 -7.48 6.52 8.64
CA ILE A 57 -7.05 7.92 8.65
C ILE A 57 -8.18 8.81 9.19
N SER A 58 -9.42 8.62 8.72
CA SER A 58 -10.58 9.38 9.19
C SER A 58 -10.93 9.14 10.66
N LEU A 59 -10.53 8.01 11.25
CA LEU A 59 -10.73 7.75 12.68
C LEU A 59 -9.68 8.44 13.55
N ILE A 60 -8.49 8.65 13.02
CA ILE A 60 -7.35 9.26 13.74
C ILE A 60 -7.38 10.80 13.62
N LEU A 61 -7.82 11.32 12.48
CA LEU A 61 -7.88 12.75 12.17
C LEU A 61 -9.24 13.34 12.56
#